data_AF-B1L7D6-F1
#
_entry.id   AF-B1L7D6-F1
#
_cell.length_a   1.000
_cell.length_b   1.000
_cell.length_c   1.000
_cell.angle_alpha   90.00
_cell.angle_beta   90.00
_cell.angle_gamma   90.00
#
_symmetry.space_group_name_H-M   'P 1'
#
loop_
_entity.id
_entity.type
_entity.pdbx_description
1 polymer ?
#
loop_
_entity_poly.entity_id
_entity_poly.type
_entity_poly.pdbx_seq_one_letter_code
_entity_poly.pdbx_strand_id
1 'polypeptide(L)' 'MPKYLIEQDRESCIADGVCASLCPDNWIIEDDGLASPVKKELDDLGCNMEAAQACPVNIIHIYEVQPNGSKKQLI' A
#
# COMPACT_ATOMS: atom_id res chain seq x y z
N MET A 1 13.40 -8.70 9.53
CA MET A 1 13.38 -7.74 8.40
C MET A 1 12.02 -7.86 7.78
N PRO A 2 11.35 -6.76 7.44
CA PRO A 2 10.07 -6.83 6.76
C PRO A 2 10.23 -7.58 5.44
N LYS A 3 9.28 -8.44 5.12
CA LYS A 3 9.27 -9.18 3.83
C LYS A 3 8.78 -8.31 2.70
N TYR A 4 7.92 -7.33 3.00
CA TYR A 4 7.31 -6.47 2.01
C TYR A 4 7.38 -4.99 2.41
N LEU A 5 7.40 -4.13 1.39
CA LEU A 5 7.33 -2.68 1.52
C LEU A 5 6.23 -2.13 0.61
N ILE A 6 5.37 -1.29 1.17
CA ILE A 6 4.41 -0.46 0.44
C ILE A 6 5.04 0.90 0.16
N GLU A 7 5.07 1.30 -1.10
CA GLU A 7 5.36 2.67 -1.52
C GLU A 7 4.10 3.26 -2.16
N GLN A 8 3.70 4.44 -1.70
CA GLN A 8 2.49 5.12 -2.18
C GLN A 8 2.85 6.49 -2.75
N ASP A 9 2.49 6.75 -4.00
CA ASP A 9 2.49 8.10 -4.57
C ASP A 9 1.25 8.86 -4.11
N ARG A 10 1.26 9.31 -2.85
CA ARG A 10 0.09 9.89 -2.19
C ARG A 10 -0.38 11.19 -2.85
N GLU A 11 0.52 11.95 -3.47
CA GLU A 11 0.16 13.21 -4.17
C GLU A 11 -0.77 12.97 -5.36
N SER A 12 -0.68 11.79 -5.97
CA SER A 12 -1.56 11.35 -7.07
C SER A 12 -2.88 10.72 -6.57
N CYS A 13 -3.15 10.70 -5.26
CA CYS A 13 -4.37 10.14 -4.71
C CYS A 13 -5.60 11.00 -5.06
N ILE A 14 -6.65 10.36 -5.59
CA ILE A 14 -7.89 11.01 -6.00
C ILE A 14 -9.05 10.86 -4.98
N ALA A 15 -8.73 10.53 -3.73
CA ALA A 15 -9.71 10.34 -2.64
C ALA A 15 -10.82 9.29 -2.90
N ASP A 16 -10.51 8.25 -3.69
CA ASP A 16 -11.48 7.19 -4.02
C ASP A 16 -11.85 6.31 -2.81
N GLY A 17 -10.87 6.01 -1.94
CA GLY A 17 -11.09 5.31 -0.67
C GLY A 17 -11.29 3.80 -0.76
N VAL A 18 -11.19 3.17 -1.94
CA VAL A 18 -11.28 1.71 -2.09
C VAL A 18 -10.25 0.96 -1.25
N CYS A 19 -9.03 1.48 -1.10
CA CYS A 19 -7.99 0.84 -0.30
C CYS A 19 -8.36 0.76 1.20
N ALA A 20 -8.94 1.83 1.76
CA ALA A 20 -9.44 1.84 3.14
C ALA A 20 -10.66 0.94 3.33
N SER A 21 -11.49 0.77 2.29
CA SER A 21 -12.62 -0.16 2.33
C SER A 21 -12.19 -1.63 2.28
N LEU A 22 -11.21 -1.96 1.42
CA LEU A 22 -10.73 -3.32 1.24
C LEU A 22 -9.75 -3.77 2.33
N CYS A 23 -9.00 -2.83 2.90
CA CYS A 23 -7.96 -3.14 3.88
C CYS A 23 -7.97 -2.14 5.05
N PRO A 24 -9.08 -2.06 5.82
CA PRO A 24 -9.24 -1.10 6.91
C PRO A 24 -8.22 -1.29 8.05
N ASP A 25 -7.61 -2.47 8.15
CA ASP A 25 -6.57 -2.76 9.15
C ASP A 25 -5.27 -1.99 8.89
N ASN A 26 -5.00 -1.61 7.64
CA ASN A 26 -3.77 -0.96 7.25
C ASN A 26 -3.94 0.29 6.40
N TRP A 27 -5.15 0.68 6.02
CA TRP A 27 -5.43 1.89 5.25
C TRP A 27 -6.47 2.74 5.95
N ILE A 28 -6.18 4.04 6.05
CA ILE A 28 -7.07 5.03 6.64
C ILE A 28 -7.25 6.20 5.68
N ILE A 29 -8.38 6.88 5.81
CA ILE A 29 -8.61 8.19 5.18
C ILE A 29 -8.24 9.24 6.22
N GLU A 30 -7.26 10.06 5.91
CA GLU A 30 -6.78 11.13 6.78
C GLU A 30 -7.71 12.36 6.72
N ASP A 31 -7.45 13.35 7.58
CA ASP A 31 -8.25 14.58 7.67
C ASP A 31 -8.28 15.41 6.35
N ASP A 32 -7.30 15.22 5.47
CA ASP A 32 -7.24 15.85 4.14
C ASP A 32 -8.08 15.10 3.08
N GLY A 33 -8.74 14.00 3.46
CA GLY A 33 -9.54 13.16 2.58
C GLY A 33 -8.73 12.18 1.73
N LEU A 34 -7.39 12.18 1.82
CA LEU A 34 -6.54 11.27 1.07
C LEU A 34 -6.18 10.03 1.90
N ALA A 35 -6.03 8.90 1.22
CA ALA A 35 -5.69 7.65 1.87
C ALA A 35 -4.20 7.58 2.25
N SER A 36 -3.90 6.94 3.38
CA SER A 36 -2.53 6.62 3.82
C SER A 36 -2.47 5.20 4.39
N PRO A 37 -1.37 4.45 4.19
CA PRO A 37 -1.17 3.19 4.89
C PRO A 37 -0.71 3.46 6.33
N VAL A 38 -1.28 2.74 7.29
CA VAL A 38 -0.88 2.76 8.71
C VAL A 38 0.53 2.17 8.88
N LYS A 39 0.85 1.09 8.16
CA LYS A 39 2.18 0.48 8.09
C LYS A 39 2.62 0.30 6.64
N LYS A 40 3.87 0.67 6.38
CA LYS A 40 4.53 0.48 5.07
C LYS A 40 5.39 -0.77 5.02
N GLU A 41 5.99 -1.14 6.14
CA GLU A 41 6.82 -2.34 6.28
C GLU A 41 5.97 -3.50 6.83
N LEU A 42 5.94 -4.62 6.12
CA LEU A 42 5.04 -5.74 6.42
C LEU A 42 5.77 -7.08 6.43
N ASP A 43 5.40 -7.96 7.36
CA ASP A 43 5.85 -9.36 7.38
C ASP A 43 4.97 -10.27 6.50
N ASP A 44 3.71 -9.86 6.27
CA ASP A 44 2.73 -10.51 5.40
C ASP A 44 1.88 -9.44 4.70
N LEU A 45 1.46 -9.69 3.46
CA LEU A 45 0.72 -8.70 2.67
C LEU A 45 -0.72 -8.52 3.14
N GLY A 46 -1.37 -9.55 3.68
CA GLY A 46 -2.79 -9.54 4.00
C GLY A 46 -3.64 -8.97 2.86
N CYS A 47 -4.55 -8.06 3.20
CA CYS A 47 -5.42 -7.35 2.25
C CYS A 47 -4.72 -6.26 1.42
N ASN A 48 -3.44 -5.95 1.67
CA ASN A 48 -2.78 -4.83 1.00
C ASN A 48 -2.55 -5.06 -0.50
N MET A 49 -2.39 -6.32 -0.94
CA MET A 49 -2.28 -6.64 -2.37
C MET A 49 -3.58 -6.30 -3.11
N GLU A 50 -4.73 -6.62 -2.50
CA GLU A 50 -6.04 -6.31 -3.09
C GLU A 50 -6.28 -4.79 -3.12
N ALA A 51 -5.95 -4.10 -2.02
CA ALA A 51 -6.02 -2.63 -1.95
C ALA A 51 -5.16 -1.96 -3.03
N ALA A 52 -3.96 -2.50 -3.31
CA ALA A 52 -3.08 -1.99 -4.34
C ALA A 52 -3.65 -2.21 -5.75
N GLN A 53 -4.12 -3.42 -6.04
CA GLN A 53 -4.72 -3.79 -7.34
C GLN A 53 -6.02 -3.05 -7.64
N ALA A 54 -6.80 -2.72 -6.62
CA ALA A 54 -8.06 -2.02 -6.77
C ALA A 54 -7.91 -0.51 -6.96
N CYS A 55 -6.72 0.06 -6.70
CA CYS A 55 -6.51 1.50 -6.79
C CYS A 55 -6.72 1.98 -8.23
N PRO A 56 -7.72 2.85 -8.52
CA PRO A 56 -8.07 3.23 -9.89
C PRO A 56 -6.98 4.05 -10.60
N VAL A 57 -6.04 4.62 -9.84
CA VAL A 57 -4.93 5.44 -10.34
C VAL A 57 -3.57 4.77 -10.14
N ASN A 58 -3.52 3.51 -9.70
CA ASN A 58 -2.30 2.68 -9.57
C ASN A 58 -1.15 3.34 -8.79
N ILE A 59 -1.46 4.02 -7.68
CA ILE A 59 -0.46 4.76 -6.87
C ILE A 59 0.10 3.95 -5.71
N ILE A 60 -0.29 2.69 -5.55
CA ILE A 60 0.13 1.82 -4.44
C ILE A 60 1.00 0.72 -5.03
N HIS A 61 2.30 0.76 -4.75
CA HIS A 61 3.27 -0.22 -5.20
C HIS A 61 3.72 -1.10 -4.04
N ILE A 62 3.96 -2.38 -4.34
CA ILE A 62 4.39 -3.36 -3.34
C ILE A 62 5.69 -4.01 -3.81
N TYR A 63 6.65 -4.06 -2.91
CA TYR A 63 7.95 -4.67 -3.15
C TYR A 63 8.19 -5.82 -2.18
N GLU A 64 8.74 -6.93 -2.68
CA GLU A 64 9.35 -7.97 -1.85
C GLU A 64 10.79 -7.59 -1.53
N VAL A 65 11.16 -7.61 -0.25
CA VAL A 65 12.52 -7.36 0.23
C VAL A 65 13.29 -8.68 0.25
N GLN A 66 14.32 -8.78 -0.59
CA GLN A 66 15.15 -9.98 -0.69
C GLN A 66 16.22 -10.02 0.41
N PRO A 67 16.76 -11.22 0.74
CA PRO A 67 17.81 -11.36 1.76
C PRO A 67 19.09 -10.56 1.48
N ASN A 68 19.36 -10.22 0.23
CA ASN A 68 20.50 -9.40 -0.19
C ASN A 68 20.23 -7.88 -0.10
N GLY A 69 19.08 -7.47 0.44
CA GLY A 69 18.66 -6.07 0.57
C GLY A 69 18.06 -5.45 -0.69
N SER A 70 18.02 -6.18 -1.81
CA SER A 70 17.35 -5.71 -3.03
C SER A 70 15.82 -5.78 -2.90
N LYS A 71 15.12 -4.91 -3.64
CA LYS A 71 13.66 -4.87 -3.72
C LYS A 71 13.21 -5.40 -5.09
N LYS A 72 12.24 -6.32 -5.09
CA LYS A 72 11.55 -6.78 -6.31
C LYS A 72 10.12 -6.24 -6.30
N GLN A 73 9.78 -5.40 -7.29
CA GLN A 73 8.41 -4.92 -7.42
C GLN A 73 7.46 -6.05 -7.78
N LEU A 74 6.30 -6.08 -7.13
CA LEU A 74 5.21 -7.03 -7.37
C LEU A 74 4.06 -6.36 -8.12
N ILE A 75 3.79 -5.08 -7.82
CA ILE A 75 2.79 -4.20 -8.46
C ILE A 75 3.23 -2.75 -8.37
#